data_AF-A0A3P1VTM6-F1
#
_entry.id   AF-A0A3P1VTM6-F1
#
_cell.length_a   1.000
_cell.length_b   1.000
_cell.length_c   1.000
_cell.angle_alpha   90.00
_cell.angle_beta   90.00
_cell.angle_gamma   90.00
#
_symmetry.space_group_name_H-M   'P 1'
#
loop_
_entity.id
_entity.type
_entity.pdbx_description
1 polymer ?
#
loop_
_entity_poly.entity_id
_entity_poly.type
_entity_poly.pdbx_seq_one_letter_code
_entity_poly.pdbx_strand_id
1 'polypeptide(L)'
;MSLDNFKNRAIVWDTVNKGFPQPIQIMQGDVNARTLSIKILDNGGEIDLTGHSLKLTYQYTNSSNSGFVMIPPENLTKGEFILVIPTEMTETGVIEANLILLNEDKEQVIVSKNLTFISDNSTVTDLAQEVNNKIDDFTKLLLENMPQVMRSELNDLHAQTESNKSNIELKANQTDLNNLQADVSRQGIAISTKAEQSDLLITNQNVTTAQETAKQAEREAK
;
A
#
# COMPACT_ATOMS: atom_id res chain seq x y z
N MET A 1 20.87 -18.65 24.57
CA MET A 1 20.17 -17.97 23.45
C MET A 1 20.06 -16.50 23.82
N SER A 2 20.29 -15.56 22.89
CA SER A 2 20.22 -14.12 23.19
C SER A 2 18.77 -13.67 23.39
N LEU A 3 18.56 -12.64 24.21
CA LEU A 3 17.25 -12.04 24.48
C LEU A 3 16.60 -11.47 23.19
N ASP A 4 17.42 -11.06 22.23
CA ASP A 4 16.96 -10.51 20.94
C ASP A 4 16.26 -11.55 20.06
N ASN A 5 16.71 -12.81 20.08
CA ASN A 5 16.04 -13.92 19.37
C ASN A 5 14.65 -14.23 19.95
N PHE A 6 14.35 -13.71 21.15
CA PHE A 6 13.09 -13.91 21.85
C PHE A 6 12.09 -12.79 21.58
N LYS A 7 12.56 -11.57 21.29
CA LYS A 7 11.70 -10.38 21.13
C LYS A 7 11.16 -10.19 19.72
N ASN A 8 11.87 -10.67 18.69
CA ASN A 8 11.42 -10.57 17.31
C ASN A 8 11.62 -11.90 16.58
N ARG A 9 10.53 -12.65 16.38
CA ARG A 9 10.55 -13.89 15.58
C ARG A 9 10.01 -13.56 14.19
N ALA A 10 10.73 -14.00 13.15
CA ALA A 10 10.24 -13.89 11.78
C ALA A 10 9.56 -15.20 11.35
N ILE A 11 8.39 -15.09 10.73
CA ILE A 11 7.69 -16.18 10.05
C ILE A 11 7.47 -15.80 8.60
N VAL A 12 7.82 -16.73 7.71
CA VAL A 12 7.52 -16.62 6.29
C VAL A 12 6.37 -17.55 5.96
N TRP A 13 5.26 -17.00 5.50
CA TRP A 13 4.10 -17.75 5.05
C TRP A 13 4.01 -17.69 3.52
N ASP A 14 4.38 -18.79 2.87
CA ASP A 14 4.15 -18.99 1.45
C ASP A 14 2.74 -19.57 1.26
N THR A 15 1.85 -18.82 0.58
CA THR A 15 0.44 -19.20 0.37
C THR A 15 0.29 -20.52 -0.39
N VAL A 16 1.33 -20.95 -1.10
CA VAL A 16 1.29 -22.11 -2.01
C VAL A 16 1.88 -23.39 -1.39
N ASN A 17 2.37 -23.32 -0.14
CA ASN A 17 2.88 -24.38 0.75
C ASN A 17 4.37 -24.29 1.08
N LYS A 18 4.66 -23.53 2.14
CA LYS A 18 5.75 -23.87 3.06
C LYS A 18 5.23 -23.91 4.48
N GLY A 19 5.57 -24.97 5.20
CA GLY A 19 5.45 -24.98 6.66
C GLY A 19 6.43 -23.97 7.24
N PHE A 20 6.10 -23.39 8.39
CA PHE A 20 7.03 -22.55 9.14
C PHE A 20 7.13 -23.09 10.58
N PRO A 21 8.16 -22.68 11.35
CA PRO A 21 8.45 -23.29 12.65
C PRO A 21 7.28 -23.16 13.62
N GLN A 22 6.73 -24.31 14.03
CA GLN A 22 5.72 -24.45 15.07
C GLN A 22 6.20 -25.46 16.13
N PRO A 23 5.82 -25.30 17.41
CA PRO A 23 5.00 -24.22 17.94
C PRO A 23 5.77 -22.89 18.08
N ILE A 24 5.01 -21.80 18.14
CA ILE A 24 5.53 -20.47 18.43
C ILE A 24 5.60 -20.30 19.94
N GLN A 25 6.81 -20.14 20.47
CA GLN A 25 7.04 -19.99 21.90
C GLN A 25 6.82 -18.53 22.31
N ILE A 26 5.95 -18.32 23.29
CA ILE A 26 5.66 -17.05 23.96
C ILE A 26 5.79 -17.26 25.47
N MET A 27 5.67 -16.20 26.26
CA MET A 27 5.90 -16.27 27.71
C MET A 27 4.82 -15.52 28.48
N GLN A 28 4.51 -16.03 29.66
CA GLN A 28 3.61 -15.37 30.58
C GLN A 28 4.11 -13.98 31.00
N GLY A 29 3.24 -12.97 30.89
CA GLY A 29 3.57 -11.59 31.24
C GLY A 29 4.48 -10.86 30.27
N ASP A 30 4.80 -11.45 29.09
CA ASP A 30 5.43 -10.76 27.96
C ASP A 30 4.41 -9.86 27.25
N VAL A 31 3.94 -8.84 27.96
CA VAL A 31 2.96 -7.88 27.46
C VAL A 31 3.64 -6.93 26.49
N ASN A 32 3.21 -6.93 25.22
CA ASN A 32 3.62 -5.98 24.18
C ASN A 32 5.14 -5.90 23.88
N ALA A 33 5.96 -6.74 24.49
CA ALA A 33 7.42 -6.79 24.27
C ALA A 33 7.84 -7.82 23.21
N ARG A 34 6.93 -8.71 22.82
CA ARG A 34 7.17 -9.78 21.85
C ARG A 34 6.40 -9.51 20.57
N THR A 35 7.14 -9.34 19.49
CA THR A 35 6.59 -9.17 18.15
C THR A 35 6.92 -10.37 17.28
N LEU A 36 6.01 -10.64 16.35
CA LEU A 36 6.14 -11.65 15.32
C LEU A 36 6.06 -10.93 13.97
N SER A 37 7.20 -10.79 13.30
CA SER A 37 7.25 -10.31 11.92
C SER A 37 6.76 -11.40 10.99
N ILE A 38 5.75 -11.09 10.19
CA ILE A 38 5.10 -12.03 9.27
C ILE A 38 5.36 -11.52 7.86
N LYS A 39 6.01 -12.33 7.03
CA LYS A 39 6.17 -12.06 5.60
C LYS A 39 5.35 -13.07 4.80
N ILE A 40 4.38 -12.59 4.06
CA ILE A 40 3.55 -13.39 3.16
C ILE A 40 4.20 -13.37 1.78
N LEU A 41 4.30 -14.53 1.14
CA LEU A 41 4.86 -14.70 -0.20
C LEU A 41 3.88 -15.49 -1.07
N ASP A 42 3.96 -15.26 -2.38
CA ASP A 42 3.28 -16.08 -3.39
C ASP A 42 4.33 -16.84 -4.21
N ASN A 43 4.39 -18.15 -4.03
CA ASN A 43 5.33 -19.05 -4.70
C ASN A 43 6.80 -18.59 -4.55
N GLY A 44 7.15 -18.14 -3.35
CA GLY A 44 8.47 -17.60 -3.02
C GLY A 44 8.77 -16.17 -3.50
N GLY A 45 7.83 -15.52 -4.21
CA GLY A 45 7.93 -14.12 -4.62
C GLY A 45 7.29 -13.16 -3.62
N GLU A 46 7.76 -11.91 -3.59
CA GLU A 46 7.07 -10.83 -2.86
C GLU A 46 5.69 -10.59 -3.49
N ILE A 47 4.69 -10.35 -2.63
CA ILE A 47 3.32 -10.11 -3.04
C ILE A 47 2.85 -8.74 -2.51
N ASP A 48 2.17 -7.98 -3.37
CA ASP A 48 1.49 -6.75 -2.97
C ASP A 48 0.11 -7.11 -2.38
N LEU A 49 -0.09 -6.74 -1.12
CA LEU A 49 -1.30 -6.98 -0.35
C LEU A 49 -2.12 -5.70 -0.11
N THR A 50 -1.95 -4.67 -0.93
CA THR A 50 -2.81 -3.48 -0.89
C THR A 50 -4.30 -3.88 -1.04
N GLY A 51 -5.17 -3.36 -0.16
CA GLY A 51 -6.59 -3.75 -0.08
C GLY A 51 -6.87 -5.07 0.65
N HIS A 52 -5.89 -5.59 1.39
CA HIS A 52 -6.02 -6.81 2.17
C HIS A 52 -5.66 -6.59 3.63
N SER A 53 -6.32 -7.34 4.52
CA SER A 53 -6.05 -7.33 5.95
C SER A 53 -5.69 -8.72 6.45
N LEU A 54 -4.90 -8.76 7.53
CA LEU A 54 -4.45 -9.98 8.17
C LEU A 54 -5.10 -10.09 9.56
N LYS A 55 -5.75 -11.22 9.82
CA LYS A 55 -6.43 -11.49 11.09
C LYS A 55 -5.87 -12.76 11.72
N LEU A 56 -5.64 -12.74 13.02
CA LEU A 56 -5.36 -13.94 13.81
C LEU A 56 -6.54 -14.22 14.72
N THR A 57 -7.13 -15.41 14.63
CA THR A 57 -8.07 -15.92 15.64
C THR A 57 -7.35 -16.92 16.53
N TYR A 58 -7.66 -16.98 17.82
CA TYR A 58 -7.00 -17.90 18.75
C TYR A 58 -7.96 -18.47 19.80
N GLN A 59 -7.66 -19.66 20.29
CA GLN A 59 -8.39 -20.39 21.33
C GLN A 59 -7.40 -21.21 22.15
N TYR A 60 -7.49 -21.12 23.48
CA TYR A 60 -6.74 -22.00 24.37
C TYR A 60 -7.33 -23.41 24.35
N THR A 61 -6.46 -24.43 24.36
CA THR A 61 -6.90 -25.82 24.32
C THR A 61 -7.47 -26.31 25.66
N ASN A 62 -7.10 -25.64 26.76
CA ASN A 62 -7.42 -26.02 28.14
C ASN A 62 -8.42 -25.07 28.82
N SER A 63 -8.93 -24.07 28.11
CA SER A 63 -9.89 -23.10 28.64
C SER A 63 -10.81 -22.60 27.52
N SER A 64 -11.88 -21.89 27.88
CA SER A 64 -12.75 -21.23 26.89
C SER A 64 -12.17 -19.89 26.40
N ASN A 65 -10.97 -19.49 26.86
CA ASN A 65 -10.37 -18.23 26.48
C ASN A 65 -10.05 -18.23 24.97
N SER A 66 -10.62 -17.26 24.26
CA SER A 66 -10.43 -17.08 22.83
C SER A 66 -10.61 -15.63 22.45
N GLY A 67 -10.15 -15.31 21.25
CA GLY A 67 -10.30 -13.97 20.70
C GLY A 67 -9.77 -13.88 19.28
N PHE A 68 -9.63 -12.65 18.83
CA PHE A 68 -8.98 -12.35 17.57
C PHE A 68 -8.25 -11.01 17.65
N VAL A 69 -7.27 -10.84 16.78
CA VAL A 69 -6.53 -9.59 16.60
C VAL A 69 -6.36 -9.30 15.12
N MET A 70 -6.63 -8.05 14.73
CA MET A 70 -6.26 -7.54 13.41
C MET A 70 -4.80 -7.13 13.44
N ILE A 71 -4.01 -7.67 12.53
CA ILE A 71 -2.57 -7.48 12.52
C ILE A 71 -2.25 -6.25 11.65
N PRO A 72 -1.61 -5.21 12.22
CA PRO A 72 -1.26 -4.03 11.44
C PRO A 72 -0.21 -4.36 10.38
N PRO A 73 -0.31 -3.76 9.19
CA PRO A 73 0.70 -3.90 8.17
C PRO A 73 1.97 -3.14 8.56
N GLU A 74 3.12 -3.73 8.22
CA GLU A 74 4.41 -3.05 8.23
C GLU A 74 4.73 -2.52 6.83
N ASN A 75 4.54 -3.36 5.80
CA ASN A 75 4.68 -2.99 4.40
C ASN A 75 3.79 -3.86 3.49
N LEU A 76 2.63 -3.34 3.11
CA LEU A 76 1.65 -4.06 2.27
C LEU A 76 2.22 -4.45 0.90
N THR A 77 3.00 -3.57 0.27
CA THR A 77 3.58 -3.83 -1.07
C THR A 77 4.60 -4.96 -1.09
N LYS A 78 5.07 -5.40 0.09
CA LYS A 78 6.00 -6.52 0.27
C LYS A 78 5.41 -7.68 1.06
N GLY A 79 4.12 -7.59 1.41
CA GLY A 79 3.41 -8.57 2.21
C GLY A 79 3.93 -8.70 3.65
N GLU A 80 4.39 -7.61 4.26
CA GLU A 80 5.00 -7.60 5.60
C GLU A 80 4.03 -7.04 6.65
N PHE A 81 3.91 -7.75 7.77
CA PHE A 81 3.05 -7.43 8.91
C PHE A 81 3.79 -7.65 10.23
N ILE A 82 3.34 -6.96 11.30
CA ILE A 82 3.86 -7.17 12.65
C ILE A 82 2.70 -7.51 13.59
N LEU A 83 2.71 -8.73 14.12
CA LEU A 83 1.84 -9.12 15.23
C LEU A 83 2.54 -8.78 16.55
N VAL A 84 1.92 -7.89 17.32
CA VAL A 84 2.20 -7.75 18.76
C VAL A 84 1.36 -8.81 19.48
N ILE A 85 1.99 -9.66 20.28
CA ILE A 85 1.27 -10.72 21.01
C ILE A 85 0.33 -10.06 22.04
N PRO A 86 -1.00 -10.26 21.95
CA PRO A 86 -1.96 -9.72 22.91
C PRO A 86 -1.75 -10.30 24.30
N THR A 87 -2.07 -9.52 25.34
CA THR A 87 -2.00 -9.94 26.74
C THR A 87 -2.83 -11.19 27.02
N GLU A 88 -3.97 -11.31 26.36
CA GLU A 88 -4.87 -12.46 26.44
C GLU A 88 -4.21 -13.75 25.93
N MET A 89 -3.22 -13.65 25.05
CA MET A 89 -2.43 -14.79 24.56
C MET A 89 -1.22 -15.10 25.45
N THR A 90 -1.00 -14.37 26.54
CA THR A 90 0.16 -14.62 27.43
C THR A 90 -0.15 -15.54 28.61
N GLU A 91 -1.41 -15.94 28.85
CA GLU A 91 -1.70 -16.94 29.87
C GLU A 91 -0.97 -18.26 29.56
N THR A 92 -0.44 -18.94 30.58
CA THR A 92 0.30 -20.19 30.37
C THR A 92 -0.62 -21.26 29.75
N GLY A 93 -0.19 -21.84 28.64
CA GLY A 93 -0.97 -22.88 27.97
C GLY A 93 -0.63 -23.07 26.50
N VAL A 94 -1.36 -24.00 25.88
CA VAL A 94 -1.32 -24.23 24.43
C VAL A 94 -2.47 -23.48 23.79
N ILE A 95 -2.16 -22.74 22.73
CA ILE A 95 -3.11 -21.92 22.00
C ILE A 95 -3.15 -22.41 20.56
N GLU A 96 -4.32 -22.82 20.11
CA GLU A 96 -4.61 -23.08 18.71
C GLU A 96 -5.07 -21.78 18.06
N ALA A 97 -4.43 -21.40 16.96
CA ALA A 97 -4.71 -20.17 16.28
C ALA A 97 -4.84 -20.38 14.76
N ASN A 98 -5.45 -19.41 14.09
CA ASN A 98 -5.61 -19.40 12.65
C ASN A 98 -5.31 -18.00 12.12
N LEU A 99 -4.33 -17.92 11.24
CA LEU A 99 -3.94 -16.72 10.53
C LEU A 99 -4.71 -16.66 9.22
N ILE A 100 -5.47 -15.60 8.99
CA ILE A 100 -6.46 -15.47 7.93
C ILE A 100 -6.17 -14.20 7.15
N LEU A 101 -5.90 -14.35 5.85
CA LEU A 101 -5.81 -13.23 4.91
C LEU A 101 -7.22 -12.94 4.35
N LEU A 102 -7.63 -11.68 4.47
CA LEU A 102 -8.95 -11.20 4.07
C LEU A 102 -8.81 -10.15 2.97
N ASN A 103 -9.75 -10.14 2.03
CA ASN A 103 -9.99 -9.00 1.16
C ASN A 103 -10.80 -7.95 1.94
N GLU A 104 -10.33 -6.70 2.03
CA GLU A 104 -11.00 -5.67 2.84
C GLU A 104 -12.35 -5.26 2.26
N ASP A 105 -12.45 -5.10 0.94
CA ASP A 105 -13.67 -4.63 0.28
C ASP A 105 -14.83 -5.65 0.37
N LYS A 106 -14.50 -6.94 0.35
CA LYS A 106 -15.48 -8.04 0.29
C LYS A 106 -15.63 -8.82 1.58
N GLU A 107 -14.82 -8.50 2.59
CA GLU A 107 -14.66 -9.27 3.84
C GLU A 107 -14.48 -10.79 3.62
N GLN A 108 -13.89 -11.16 2.47
CA GLN A 108 -13.80 -12.54 2.04
C GLN A 108 -12.45 -13.15 2.46
N VAL A 109 -12.50 -14.37 3.00
CA VAL A 109 -11.30 -15.17 3.27
C VAL A 109 -10.66 -15.59 1.95
N ILE A 110 -9.40 -15.21 1.77
CA ILE A 110 -8.58 -15.60 0.62
C ILE A 110 -7.86 -16.90 0.93
N VAL A 111 -7.12 -16.91 2.03
CA VAL A 111 -6.35 -18.06 2.47
C VAL A 111 -6.20 -18.00 3.99
N SER A 112 -6.07 -19.16 4.62
CA SER A 112 -5.87 -19.27 6.05
C SER A 112 -4.84 -20.33 6.41
N LYS A 113 -4.28 -20.23 7.62
CA LYS A 113 -3.24 -21.13 8.09
C LYS A 113 -3.31 -21.32 9.60
N ASN A 114 -3.39 -22.59 9.99
CA ASN A 114 -3.37 -22.97 11.40
C ASN A 114 -1.98 -22.79 12.01
N LEU A 115 -2.00 -22.37 13.27
CA LEU A 115 -0.87 -22.00 14.11
C LEU A 115 -1.03 -22.66 15.48
N THR A 116 0.09 -23.05 16.09
CA THR A 116 0.12 -23.41 17.50
C THR A 116 1.09 -22.49 18.22
N PHE A 117 0.62 -21.84 19.29
CA PHE A 117 1.46 -21.14 20.24
C PHE A 117 1.54 -21.92 21.54
N ILE A 118 2.68 -21.82 22.23
CA ILE A 118 2.86 -22.31 23.59
C ILE A 118 3.33 -21.13 24.42
N SER A 119 2.56 -20.78 25.44
CA SER A 119 2.95 -19.80 26.45
C SER A 119 3.51 -20.53 27.66
N ASP A 120 4.81 -20.36 27.89
CA ASP A 120 5.51 -20.93 29.04
C ASP A 120 5.38 -20.03 30.27
N ASN A 121 5.47 -20.64 31.46
CA ASN A 121 5.57 -19.91 32.72
C ASN A 121 6.80 -19.00 32.73
N SER A 122 6.63 -17.80 33.28
CA SER A 122 7.70 -16.82 33.38
C SER A 122 8.36 -16.82 34.76
N THR A 123 9.66 -16.50 34.81
CA THR A 123 10.35 -16.20 36.08
C THR A 123 10.14 -14.74 36.52
N VAL A 124 9.38 -13.95 35.75
CA VAL A 124 9.00 -12.58 36.09
C VAL A 124 8.06 -12.61 37.29
N THR A 125 8.29 -11.73 38.27
CA THR A 125 7.48 -11.67 39.49
C THR A 125 6.03 -11.31 39.21
N ASP A 126 5.09 -11.85 40.00
CA ASP A 126 3.65 -11.61 39.85
C ASP A 126 3.29 -10.10 39.79
N LEU A 127 4.01 -9.26 40.54
CA LEU A 127 3.82 -7.81 40.53
C LEU A 127 4.18 -7.17 39.19
N ALA A 128 5.26 -7.62 38.54
CA ALA A 128 5.65 -7.10 37.23
C ALA A 128 4.67 -7.56 36.15
N GLN A 129 4.12 -8.77 36.27
CA GLN A 129 3.05 -9.26 35.38
C GLN A 129 1.76 -8.43 35.56
N GLU A 130 1.34 -8.18 36.80
CA GLU A 130 0.15 -7.37 37.10
C GLU A 130 0.29 -5.93 36.59
N VAL A 131 1.44 -5.29 36.82
CA VAL A 131 1.70 -3.93 36.32
C VAL A 131 1.65 -3.89 34.79
N ASN A 132 2.25 -4.87 34.12
CA ASN A 132 2.23 -4.95 32.67
C ASN A 132 0.80 -5.12 32.11
N ASN A 133 0.00 -6.01 32.69
CA ASN A 133 -1.40 -6.19 32.28
C ASN A 133 -2.21 -4.90 32.49
N LYS A 134 -2.01 -4.20 33.62
CA LYS A 134 -2.69 -2.92 33.88
C LYS A 134 -2.30 -1.81 32.89
N ILE A 135 -1.07 -1.80 32.39
CA ILE A 135 -0.63 -0.85 31.36
C ILE A 135 -1.36 -1.12 30.04
N ASP A 136 -1.53 -2.40 29.67
CA ASP A 136 -2.29 -2.79 28.47
C ASP A 136 -3.77 -2.42 28.58
N ASP A 137 -4.41 -2.76 29.71
CA ASP A 137 -5.80 -2.39 30.00
C ASP A 137 -5.98 -0.86 29.95
N PHE A 138 -5.03 -0.11 30.51
CA PHE A 138 -5.06 1.35 30.45
C PHE A 138 -4.90 1.89 29.03
N THR A 139 -4.05 1.27 28.21
CA THR A 139 -3.87 1.66 26.79
C THR A 139 -5.13 1.40 25.97
N LYS A 140 -5.77 0.23 26.17
CA LYS A 140 -7.08 -0.09 25.57
C LYS A 140 -8.14 0.91 26.01
N LEU A 141 -8.21 1.22 27.30
CA LEU A 141 -9.15 2.19 27.84
C LEU A 141 -8.95 3.59 27.25
N LEU A 142 -7.70 4.03 27.06
CA LEU A 142 -7.41 5.31 26.41
C LEU A 142 -7.85 5.34 24.94
N LEU A 143 -7.67 4.24 24.21
CA LEU A 143 -8.09 4.11 22.81
C LEU A 143 -9.62 4.06 22.68
N GLU A 144 -10.29 3.31 23.55
CA GLU A 144 -11.76 3.21 23.61
C GLU A 144 -12.41 4.53 24.00
N ASN A 145 -11.86 5.21 25.01
CA ASN A 145 -12.38 6.49 25.49
C ASN A 145 -11.84 7.69 24.71
N MET A 146 -11.09 7.46 23.63
CA MET A 146 -10.67 8.55 22.75
C MET A 146 -11.93 9.31 22.27
N PRO A 147 -12.06 10.61 22.59
CA PRO A 147 -13.19 11.42 22.16
C PRO A 147 -13.52 11.20 20.69
N GLN A 148 -14.79 10.95 20.40
CA GLN A 148 -15.28 10.79 19.02
C GLN A 148 -14.91 11.99 18.15
N VAL A 149 -14.80 13.19 18.74
CA VAL A 149 -14.31 14.40 18.09
C VAL A 149 -12.89 14.20 17.53
N MET A 150 -11.95 13.61 18.28
CA MET A 150 -10.58 13.40 17.79
C MET A 150 -10.53 12.35 16.67
N ARG A 151 -11.36 11.30 16.73
CA ARG A 151 -11.47 10.32 15.65
C ARG A 151 -12.07 10.95 14.38
N SER A 152 -13.10 11.79 14.54
CA SER A 152 -13.71 12.54 13.44
C SER A 152 -12.69 13.50 12.82
N GLU A 153 -12.00 14.30 13.63
CA GLU A 153 -10.99 15.26 13.17
C GLU A 153 -9.87 14.56 12.39
N LEU A 154 -9.42 13.37 12.81
CA LEU A 154 -8.41 12.61 12.08
C LEU A 154 -8.93 12.09 10.72
N ASN A 155 -10.17 11.58 10.68
CA ASN A 155 -10.80 11.14 9.44
C ASN A 155 -11.04 12.31 8.47
N ASP A 156 -11.48 13.45 8.98
CA ASP A 156 -11.69 14.68 8.22
C ASP A 156 -10.35 15.18 7.63
N LEU A 157 -9.27 15.11 8.40
CA LEU A 157 -7.93 15.48 7.94
C LEU A 157 -7.43 14.54 6.84
N HIS A 158 -7.71 13.24 6.94
CA HIS A 158 -7.38 12.27 5.90
C HIS A 158 -8.15 12.58 4.60
N ALA A 159 -9.47 12.77 4.70
CA ALA A 159 -10.31 13.11 3.55
C ALA A 159 -9.87 14.44 2.89
N GLN A 160 -9.52 15.45 3.70
CA GLN A 160 -9.00 16.71 3.20
C GLN A 160 -7.64 16.53 2.49
N THR A 161 -6.77 15.67 3.01
CA THR A 161 -5.46 15.38 2.40
C THR A 161 -5.61 14.72 1.03
N GLU A 162 -6.46 13.71 0.91
CA GLU A 162 -6.73 13.03 -0.37
C GLU A 162 -7.40 13.96 -1.38
N SER A 163 -8.35 14.80 -0.94
CA SER A 163 -8.95 15.84 -1.77
C SER A 163 -7.93 16.86 -2.28
N ASN A 164 -7.02 17.31 -1.41
CA ASN A 164 -5.95 18.24 -1.77
C ASN A 164 -5.00 17.63 -2.80
N LYS A 165 -4.63 16.36 -2.64
CA LYS A 165 -3.79 15.62 -3.58
C LYS A 165 -4.43 15.55 -4.97
N SER A 166 -5.69 15.11 -5.05
CA SER A 166 -6.47 15.04 -6.31
C SER A 166 -6.58 16.41 -7.00
N ASN A 167 -6.83 17.47 -6.24
CA ASN A 167 -6.91 18.83 -6.79
C ASN A 167 -5.58 19.33 -7.36
N ILE A 168 -4.44 18.97 -6.75
CA ILE A 168 -3.12 19.31 -7.27
C ILE A 168 -2.84 18.56 -8.59
N GLU A 169 -3.15 17.27 -8.64
CA GLU A 169 -3.00 16.44 -9.85
C GLU A 169 -3.85 16.97 -11.03
N LEU A 170 -5.12 17.31 -10.78
CA LEU A 170 -6.00 17.89 -11.80
C LEU A 170 -5.49 19.24 -12.32
N LYS A 171 -4.97 20.11 -11.43
CA LYS A 171 -4.41 21.41 -11.82
C LYS A 171 -3.16 21.26 -12.69
N ALA A 172 -2.26 20.34 -12.36
CA ALA A 172 -1.08 20.04 -13.16
C ALA A 172 -1.48 19.59 -14.57
N ASN A 173 -2.40 18.62 -14.67
CA ASN A 173 -2.91 18.12 -15.95
C ASN A 173 -3.56 19.22 -16.80
N GLN A 174 -4.34 20.12 -16.18
CA GLN A 174 -4.96 21.24 -16.91
C GLN A 174 -3.93 22.24 -17.45
N THR A 175 -2.90 22.56 -16.68
CA THR A 175 -1.80 23.44 -17.13
C THR A 175 -1.05 22.81 -18.31
N ASP A 176 -0.74 21.52 -18.23
CA ASP A 176 -0.06 20.81 -19.31
C ASP A 176 -0.90 20.74 -20.60
N LEU A 177 -2.21 20.49 -20.47
CA LEU A 177 -3.14 20.52 -21.61
C LEU A 177 -3.24 21.91 -22.24
N ASN A 178 -3.30 22.98 -21.44
CA ASN A 178 -3.33 24.35 -21.93
C ASN A 178 -2.04 24.71 -22.67
N ASN A 179 -0.88 24.30 -22.14
CA ASN A 179 0.41 24.50 -22.77
C ASN A 179 0.50 23.75 -24.10
N LEU A 180 0.08 22.48 -24.11
CA LEU A 180 0.03 21.67 -25.33
C LEU A 180 -0.90 22.28 -26.38
N GLN A 181 -2.09 22.75 -25.98
CA GLN A 181 -3.01 23.42 -26.87
C GLN A 181 -2.39 24.68 -27.49
N ALA A 182 -1.71 25.50 -26.68
CA ALA A 182 -1.02 26.70 -27.15
C ALA A 182 0.10 26.35 -28.15
N ASP A 183 0.89 25.31 -27.89
CA ASP A 183 1.94 24.85 -28.80
C ASP A 183 1.39 24.32 -30.11
N VAL A 184 0.34 23.49 -30.07
CA VAL A 184 -0.32 22.96 -31.27
C VAL A 184 -0.91 24.10 -32.10
N SER A 185 -1.57 25.09 -31.48
CA SER A 185 -2.08 26.26 -32.20
C SER A 185 -0.96 27.08 -32.85
N ARG A 186 0.14 27.34 -32.13
CA ARG A 186 1.32 28.04 -32.69
C ARG A 186 1.92 27.30 -33.88
N GLN A 187 2.10 25.98 -33.76
CA GLN A 187 2.61 25.16 -34.84
C GLN A 187 1.66 25.12 -36.03
N GLY A 188 0.35 25.02 -35.80
CA GLY A 188 -0.66 25.07 -36.86
C GLY A 188 -0.61 26.37 -37.66
N ILE A 189 -0.49 27.52 -36.99
CA ILE A 189 -0.32 28.83 -37.65
C ILE A 189 0.98 28.87 -38.47
N ALA A 190 2.08 28.37 -37.91
CA ALA A 190 3.38 28.34 -38.59
C ALA A 190 3.38 27.42 -39.83
N ILE A 191 2.67 26.29 -39.77
CA ILE A 191 2.52 25.38 -40.91
C ILE A 191 1.65 26.03 -41.99
N SER A 192 0.51 26.62 -41.62
CA SER A 192 -0.39 27.30 -42.58
C SER A 192 0.33 28.41 -43.34
N THR A 193 1.08 29.25 -42.62
CA THR A 193 1.86 30.34 -43.24
C THR A 193 2.97 29.82 -44.16
N LYS A 194 3.68 28.75 -43.78
CA LYS A 194 4.67 28.13 -44.67
C LYS A 194 4.04 27.48 -45.90
N ALA A 195 2.85 26.89 -45.77
CA ALA A 195 2.12 26.31 -46.90
C ALA A 195 1.71 27.40 -47.90
N GLU A 196 1.12 28.50 -47.44
CA GLU A 196 0.77 29.66 -48.28
C GLU A 196 1.99 30.25 -49.00
N GLN A 197 3.12 30.38 -48.30
CA GLN A 197 4.38 30.85 -48.91
C GLN A 197 4.88 29.90 -49.99
N SER A 198 4.78 28.58 -49.77
CA SER A 198 5.16 27.56 -50.76
C SER A 198 4.28 27.64 -52.00
N ASP A 199 2.96 27.79 -51.85
CA ASP A 199 2.01 27.90 -52.96
C ASP A 199 2.26 29.16 -53.82
N LEU A 200 2.55 30.29 -53.17
CA LEU A 200 2.93 31.53 -53.85
C LEU A 200 4.27 31.39 -54.59
N LEU A 201 5.26 30.70 -54.01
CA LEU A 201 6.56 30.47 -54.65
C LEU A 201 6.41 29.64 -55.93
N ILE A 202 5.63 28.56 -55.88
CA ILE A 202 5.34 27.72 -57.05
C ILE A 202 4.61 28.52 -58.12
N THR A 203 3.62 29.32 -57.73
CA THR A 203 2.88 30.19 -58.66
C THR A 203 3.81 31.18 -59.37
N ASN A 204 4.70 31.83 -58.63
CA ASN A 204 5.67 32.76 -59.20
C ASN A 204 6.65 32.07 -60.16
N GLN A 205 7.17 30.88 -59.83
CA GLN A 205 8.04 30.10 -60.73
C GLN A 205 7.34 29.73 -62.04
N ASN A 206 6.07 29.31 -61.97
CA ASN A 206 5.27 29.00 -63.15
C ASN A 206 5.02 30.24 -64.02
N VAL A 207 4.71 31.39 -63.40
CA VAL A 207 4.54 32.67 -64.12
C VAL A 207 5.84 33.10 -64.80
N THR A 208 6.99 33.00 -64.12
CA THR A 208 8.30 33.31 -64.72
C THR A 208 8.57 32.40 -65.92
N THR A 209 8.35 31.10 -65.79
CA THR A 209 8.56 30.12 -66.88
C THR A 209 7.66 30.42 -68.09
N ALA A 210 6.39 30.75 -67.84
CA ALA A 210 5.45 31.12 -68.90
C ALA A 210 5.86 32.42 -69.61
N GLN A 211 6.34 33.43 -68.86
CA GLN A 211 6.83 34.69 -69.43
C GLN A 211 8.09 34.48 -70.29
N GLU A 212 9.02 33.60 -69.88
CA GLU A 212 10.20 33.26 -70.66
C GLU A 212 9.83 32.52 -71.96
N THR A 213 8.92 31.56 -71.87
CA THR A 213 8.41 30.79 -73.03
C THR A 213 7.73 31.72 -74.04
N ALA A 214 6.90 32.66 -73.58
CA ALA A 214 6.25 33.65 -74.44
C ALA A 214 7.25 34.57 -75.16
N LYS A 215 8.27 35.07 -74.44
CA LYS A 215 9.34 35.89 -75.04
C LYS A 215 10.16 35.13 -76.08
N GLN A 216 10.39 33.84 -75.88
CA GLN A 216 11.10 33.00 -76.84
C GLN A 216 10.27 32.78 -78.12
N ALA A 217 8.98 32.46 -77.98
CA ALA A 217 8.07 32.32 -79.11
C ALA A 217 7.95 33.61 -79.94
N GLU A 218 7.91 34.79 -79.29
CA GLU A 218 7.92 36.08 -79.98
C GLU A 218 9.19 36.34 -80.80
N ARG A 219 10.34 35.83 -80.34
CA ARG A 219 11.61 35.94 -81.07
C ARG A 219 11.65 35.00 -82.28
N GLU A 220 11.10 33.79 -82.14
CA GLU A 220 11.05 32.79 -83.21
C GLU A 220 10.05 33.14 -84.32
N ALA A 221 9.05 33.97 -84.02
CA ALA A 221 8.06 34.44 -84.98
C ALA A 221 8.50 35.65 -85.84
N LYS A 222 9.65 36.26 -85.56
CA LYS A 222 10.23 37.39 -86.31
C LYS A 222 11.34 36.94 -87.25
#